data_AF-A0A7T2WPZ2-F1
#
_entry.id   AF-A0A7T2WPZ2-F1
#
_cell.length_a   1.000
_cell.length_b   1.000
_cell.length_c   1.000
_cell.angle_alpha   90.00
_cell.angle_beta   90.00
_cell.angle_gamma   90.00
#
_symmetry.space_group_name_H-M   'P 1'
#
loop_
_entity.id
_entity.type
_entity.pdbx_description
1 polymer ?
#
loop_
_entity_poly.entity_id
_entity_poly.type
_entity_poly.pdbx_seq_one_letter_code
_entity_poly.pdbx_strand_id
1 'polypeptide(L)'
;MTSHAGAASTEQGSPFFPPQAPATTPPIAPRSLKDRVASVAGLEAAHLAGADKSEIQQVLESLLGALKDLPDAQLQLGERHGDGGLRITSHLAVWLIGKITDAYGGKLVRLSKVPSRESLRSTSGLAELLNVAISKKQGTGKP
;
A
#
# COMPACT_ATOMS: atom_id res chain seq x y z
N MET A 1 28.01 0.57 -67.51
CA MET A 1 26.61 0.93 -67.25
C MET A 1 26.62 2.11 -66.28
N THR A 2 25.95 3.17 -66.69
CA THR A 2 25.91 4.52 -66.11
C THR A 2 25.04 4.58 -64.86
N SER A 3 25.41 5.39 -63.87
CA SER A 3 24.47 6.24 -63.11
C SER A 3 25.21 7.38 -62.42
N HIS A 4 24.72 8.58 -62.67
CA HIS A 4 25.16 9.91 -62.23
C HIS A 4 23.98 10.58 -61.47
N ALA A 5 24.28 11.69 -60.76
CA ALA A 5 23.44 12.60 -59.96
C ALA A 5 23.17 12.13 -58.51
N GLY A 6 23.55 12.85 -57.45
CA GLY A 6 23.40 14.29 -57.16
C GLY A 6 22.12 14.47 -56.32
N ALA A 7 22.04 15.08 -55.14
CA ALA A 7 22.72 16.25 -54.60
C ALA A 7 22.70 16.21 -53.04
N ALA A 8 23.77 16.69 -52.39
CA ALA A 8 23.80 17.89 -51.55
C ALA A 8 23.09 17.78 -50.18
N SER A 9 23.88 17.79 -49.11
CA SER A 9 24.13 19.01 -48.31
C SER A 9 24.81 18.61 -47.00
N THR A 10 25.98 19.22 -46.78
CA THR A 10 26.46 19.80 -45.53
C THR A 10 25.73 19.34 -44.26
N GLU A 11 26.39 18.62 -43.36
CA GLU A 11 26.60 19.08 -41.98
C GLU A 11 27.85 18.41 -41.39
N GLN A 12 28.62 19.28 -40.78
CA GLN A 12 29.90 19.13 -40.15
C GLN A 12 29.66 18.66 -38.70
N GLY A 13 30.21 17.52 -38.28
CA GLY A 13 30.11 17.13 -36.87
C GLY A 13 30.60 15.71 -36.58
N SER A 14 31.69 15.60 -35.85
CA SER A 14 32.40 14.40 -35.40
C SER A 14 31.50 13.29 -34.81
N PRO A 15 31.74 11.99 -35.08
CA PRO A 15 31.06 10.90 -34.38
C PRO A 15 31.90 10.49 -33.16
N PHE A 16 31.78 11.22 -32.04
CA PHE A 16 32.50 10.84 -30.82
C PHE A 16 31.69 11.06 -29.52
N PHE A 17 30.38 10.81 -29.58
CA PHE A 17 29.56 10.74 -28.37
C PHE A 17 28.70 9.47 -28.38
N PRO A 18 28.83 8.57 -27.39
CA PRO A 18 27.86 7.50 -27.20
C PRO A 18 26.49 8.07 -26.78
N PRO A 19 25.39 7.38 -27.11
CA PRO A 19 24.03 7.86 -26.91
C PRO A 19 23.67 8.00 -25.42
N GLN A 20 23.11 9.17 -25.12
CA GLN A 20 22.23 9.60 -24.03
C GLN A 20 22.16 8.74 -22.76
N ALA A 21 22.47 9.40 -21.64
CA ALA A 21 22.30 8.91 -20.27
C ALA A 21 20.89 8.33 -20.04
N PRO A 22 20.75 7.27 -19.22
CA PRO A 22 19.44 6.79 -18.82
C PRO A 22 18.69 7.92 -18.12
N ALA A 23 17.41 8.08 -18.48
CA ALA A 23 16.50 9.01 -17.83
C ALA A 23 16.63 8.85 -16.30
N THR A 24 17.21 9.86 -15.66
CA THR A 24 17.12 10.01 -14.21
C THR A 24 15.65 10.06 -13.87
N THR A 25 15.14 8.98 -13.29
CA THR A 25 13.90 9.01 -12.53
C THR A 25 13.98 10.21 -11.60
N PRO A 26 12.97 11.10 -11.59
CA PRO A 26 13.00 12.23 -10.67
C PRO A 26 13.22 11.68 -9.26
N PRO A 27 14.07 12.32 -8.44
CA PRO A 27 14.20 11.92 -7.04
C PRO A 27 12.79 11.92 -6.47
N ILE A 28 12.34 10.78 -5.96
CA ILE A 28 11.09 10.70 -5.21
C ILE A 28 11.25 11.72 -4.10
N ALA A 29 10.62 12.88 -4.25
CA ALA A 29 10.62 13.90 -3.21
C ALA A 29 10.21 13.21 -1.91
N PRO A 30 10.80 13.56 -0.76
CA PRO A 30 10.48 12.93 0.51
C PRO A 30 8.97 13.03 0.72
N ARG A 31 8.28 11.91 0.47
CA ARG A 31 6.82 11.86 0.53
C ARG A 31 6.47 11.88 2.00
N SER A 32 5.63 12.83 2.41
CA SER A 32 5.15 12.85 3.78
C SER A 32 4.40 11.55 4.07
N LEU A 33 4.45 11.07 5.32
CA LEU A 33 3.71 9.87 5.74
C LEU A 33 2.22 9.95 5.34
N LYS A 34 1.64 11.15 5.40
CA LYS A 34 0.27 11.41 4.98
C LYS A 34 0.05 11.09 3.50
N ASP A 35 0.95 11.51 2.62
CA ASP A 35 0.88 11.22 1.17
C ASP A 35 1.08 9.74 0.88
N ARG A 36 1.98 9.07 1.61
CA ARG A 36 2.19 7.61 1.47
C ARG A 36 0.96 6.82 1.88
N VAL A 37 0.36 7.16 3.02
CA VAL A 37 -0.87 6.53 3.51
C VAL A 37 -2.05 6.82 2.59
N ALA A 38 -2.18 8.05 2.09
CA ALA A 38 -3.21 8.41 1.12
C ALA A 38 -3.04 7.72 -0.25
N SER A 39 -1.81 7.29 -0.57
CA SER A 39 -1.52 6.53 -1.79
C SER A 39 -1.81 5.03 -1.66
N VAL A 40 -2.23 4.55 -0.48
CA VAL A 40 -2.58 3.14 -0.27
C VAL A 40 -3.91 2.84 -0.97
N ALA A 41 -3.84 2.01 -2.00
CA ALA A 41 -5.02 1.54 -2.73
C ALA A 41 -5.96 0.78 -1.77
N GLY A 42 -7.26 1.05 -1.87
CA GLY A 42 -8.27 0.38 -1.04
C GLY A 42 -8.51 0.98 0.34
N LEU A 43 -7.79 2.05 0.72
CA LEU A 43 -8.04 2.80 1.96
C LEU A 43 -9.22 3.78 1.82
N GLU A 44 -10.38 3.29 1.38
CA GLU A 44 -11.60 4.07 1.17
C GLU A 44 -12.78 3.35 1.82
N ALA A 45 -13.72 4.09 2.41
CA ALA A 45 -14.88 3.49 3.10
C ALA A 45 -15.67 2.51 2.23
N ALA A 46 -15.84 2.82 0.94
CA ALA A 46 -16.56 1.97 -0.01
C ALA A 46 -15.83 0.65 -0.29
N HIS A 47 -14.51 0.70 -0.46
CA HIS A 47 -13.70 -0.50 -0.65
C HIS A 47 -13.68 -1.34 0.62
N LEU A 48 -13.43 -0.71 1.77
CA LEU A 48 -13.46 -1.39 3.08
C LEU A 48 -14.83 -2.01 3.39
N ALA A 49 -15.94 -1.44 2.92
CA ALA A 49 -17.27 -2.03 3.10
C ALA A 49 -17.48 -3.29 2.24
N GLY A 50 -16.93 -3.33 1.02
CA GLY A 50 -17.01 -4.51 0.15
C GLY A 50 -15.89 -5.53 0.34
N ALA A 51 -14.81 -5.14 1.04
CA ALA A 51 -13.58 -5.89 1.08
C ALA A 51 -13.66 -7.16 1.93
N ASP A 52 -13.14 -8.25 1.39
CA ASP A 52 -12.95 -9.49 2.11
C ASP A 52 -11.77 -9.42 3.09
N LYS A 53 -11.66 -10.42 3.99
CA LYS A 53 -10.54 -10.54 4.95
C LYS A 53 -9.17 -10.39 4.26
N SER A 54 -8.99 -11.00 3.09
CA SER A 54 -7.73 -10.96 2.34
C SER A 54 -7.42 -9.56 1.80
N GLU A 55 -8.42 -8.84 1.30
CA GLU A 55 -8.26 -7.46 0.81
C GLU A 55 -7.94 -6.51 1.97
N ILE A 56 -8.66 -6.62 3.09
CA ILE A 56 -8.36 -5.85 4.31
C ILE A 56 -6.94 -6.13 4.79
N GLN A 57 -6.49 -7.39 4.73
CA GLN A 57 -5.13 -7.75 5.09
C GLN A 57 -4.10 -7.10 4.16
N GLN A 58 -4.32 -7.11 2.85
CA GLN A 58 -3.44 -6.46 1.88
C GLN A 58 -3.35 -4.94 2.11
N VAL A 59 -4.48 -4.29 2.42
CA VAL A 59 -4.51 -2.86 2.77
C VAL A 59 -3.72 -2.60 4.06
N LEU A 60 -3.83 -3.46 5.08
CA LEU A 60 -3.05 -3.36 6.31
C LEU A 60 -1.54 -3.52 6.07
N GLU A 61 -1.16 -4.46 5.22
CA GLU A 61 0.25 -4.69 4.82
C GLU A 61 0.78 -3.49 4.03
N SER A 62 0.01 -2.97 3.08
CA SER A 62 0.35 -1.76 2.32
C SER A 62 0.51 -0.53 3.22
N LEU A 63 -0.39 -0.35 4.21
CA LEU A 63 -0.28 0.69 5.23
C LEU A 63 0.97 0.54 6.10
N LEU A 64 1.31 -0.69 6.47
CA LEU A 64 2.52 -0.99 7.23
C LEU A 64 3.77 -0.65 6.42
N GLY A 65 3.77 -0.93 5.12
CA GLY A 65 4.82 -0.54 4.17
C GLY A 65 4.95 0.97 4.07
N ALA A 66 3.83 1.67 3.86
CA ALA A 66 3.80 3.13 3.82
C ALA A 66 4.28 3.79 5.13
N LEU A 67 4.05 3.14 6.27
CA LEU A 67 4.52 3.62 7.57
C LEU A 67 6.02 3.41 7.75
N LYS A 68 6.54 2.24 7.38
CA LYS A 68 7.95 1.88 7.53
C LYS A 68 8.83 2.36 6.38
N ASP A 69 8.23 2.94 5.34
CA ASP A 69 8.88 3.27 4.07
C ASP A 69 9.52 2.04 3.42
N LEU A 70 8.88 0.87 3.57
CA LEU A 70 9.36 -0.41 3.06
C LEU A 70 8.42 -0.93 1.96
N PRO A 71 8.96 -1.52 0.88
CA PRO A 71 8.15 -2.21 -0.13
C PRO A 71 7.58 -3.51 0.44
N ASP A 72 6.43 -3.97 -0.08
CA ASP A 72 5.76 -5.22 0.34
C ASP A 72 6.69 -6.43 0.36
N ALA A 73 7.62 -6.53 -0.58
CA ALA A 73 8.62 -7.61 -0.61
C ALA A 73 9.47 -7.69 0.67
N GLN A 74 9.80 -6.54 1.29
CA GLN A 74 10.53 -6.51 2.56
C GLN A 74 9.61 -6.73 3.76
N LEU A 75 8.33 -6.39 3.66
CA LEU A 75 7.35 -6.75 4.70
C LEU A 75 7.18 -8.27 4.78
N GLN A 76 7.14 -8.97 3.64
CA GLN A 76 7.01 -10.43 3.61
C GLN A 76 8.17 -11.18 4.26
N LEU A 77 9.34 -10.53 4.40
CA LEU A 77 10.50 -11.04 5.13
C LEU A 77 10.40 -10.82 6.66
N GLY A 78 9.37 -10.11 7.13
CA GLY A 78 9.14 -9.86 8.54
C GLY A 78 8.75 -11.11 9.32
N GLU A 79 8.85 -11.02 10.65
CA GLU A 79 8.45 -12.12 11.55
C GLU A 79 6.97 -12.45 11.34
N ARG A 80 6.65 -13.74 11.16
CA ARG A 80 5.26 -14.20 11.04
C ARG A 80 4.70 -14.60 12.40
N HIS A 81 3.44 -14.27 12.61
CA HIS A 81 2.68 -14.74 13.76
C HIS A 81 2.20 -16.18 13.52
N GLY A 82 1.78 -16.88 14.58
CA GLY A 82 1.34 -18.29 14.51
C GLY A 82 0.19 -18.53 13.53
N ASP A 83 -0.63 -17.49 13.28
CA ASP A 83 -1.74 -17.51 12.31
C ASP A 83 -1.30 -17.31 10.84
N GLY A 84 0.01 -17.22 10.56
CA GLY A 84 0.57 -17.04 9.21
C GLY A 84 0.62 -15.60 8.71
N GLY A 85 0.01 -14.65 9.43
CA GLY A 85 0.07 -13.21 9.18
C GLY A 85 1.37 -12.55 9.66
N LEU A 86 1.59 -11.31 9.24
CA LEU A 86 2.73 -10.50 9.64
C LEU A 86 2.60 -10.11 11.11
N ARG A 87 3.64 -10.38 11.91
CA ARG A 87 3.66 -10.01 13.32
C ARG A 87 3.86 -8.51 13.44
N ILE A 88 2.95 -7.87 14.17
CA ILE A 88 2.98 -6.43 14.42
C ILE A 88 2.95 -6.15 15.92
N THR A 89 3.50 -5.01 16.32
CA THR A 89 3.41 -4.55 17.70
C THR A 89 2.02 -3.98 17.99
N SER A 90 1.60 -4.00 19.25
CA SER A 90 0.28 -3.50 19.65
C SER A 90 0.08 -2.01 19.29
N HIS A 91 1.15 -1.21 19.30
CA HIS A 91 1.08 0.19 18.91
C HIS A 91 0.78 0.36 17.42
N LEU A 92 1.42 -0.46 16.56
CA LEU A 92 1.14 -0.49 15.12
C LEU A 92 -0.30 -0.93 14.86
N ALA A 93 -0.79 -1.94 15.57
CA ALA A 93 -2.17 -2.38 15.43
C ALA A 93 -3.18 -1.28 15.78
N VAL A 94 -2.96 -0.54 16.88
CA VAL A 94 -3.83 0.58 17.25
C VAL A 94 -3.76 1.70 16.21
N TRP A 95 -2.57 2.00 15.68
CA TRP A 95 -2.40 2.98 14.60
C TRP A 95 -3.16 2.56 13.33
N LEU A 96 -3.04 1.30 12.90
CA LEU A 96 -3.73 0.74 11.74
C LEU A 96 -5.26 0.78 11.91
N ILE A 97 -5.75 0.36 13.08
CA ILE A 97 -7.18 0.46 13.43
C ILE A 97 -7.64 1.91 13.33
N GLY A 98 -6.86 2.84 13.89
CA GLY A 98 -7.16 4.28 13.82
C GLY A 98 -7.29 4.77 12.39
N LYS A 99 -6.35 4.39 11.52
CA LYS A 99 -6.37 4.79 10.10
C LYS A 99 -7.53 4.20 9.31
N ILE A 100 -7.85 2.92 9.50
CA ILE A 100 -8.98 2.30 8.81
C ILE A 100 -10.31 2.85 9.33
N THR A 101 -10.41 3.12 10.64
CA THR A 101 -11.60 3.72 11.26
C THR A 101 -11.84 5.15 10.77
N ASP A 102 -10.75 5.92 10.61
CA ASP A 102 -10.75 7.27 10.04
C ASP A 102 -11.17 7.25 8.56
N ALA A 103 -10.55 6.39 7.76
CA ALA A 103 -10.87 6.22 6.34
C ALA A 103 -12.31 5.74 6.09
N TYR A 104 -12.86 4.92 6.99
CA TYR A 104 -14.26 4.50 6.91
C TYR A 104 -15.24 5.60 7.36
N GLY A 105 -14.78 6.66 8.02
CA GLY A 105 -15.62 7.75 8.50
C GLY A 105 -16.44 7.39 9.75
N GLY A 106 -15.99 6.46 10.59
CA GLY A 106 -16.65 6.19 11.86
C GLY A 106 -16.14 4.98 12.62
N LYS A 107 -16.55 4.85 13.89
CA LYS A 107 -16.05 3.84 14.84
C LYS A 107 -16.39 2.40 14.41
N LEU A 108 -15.48 1.73 13.72
CA LEU A 108 -15.57 0.29 13.40
C LEU A 108 -15.28 -0.57 14.63
N VAL A 109 -14.11 -0.37 15.21
CA VAL A 109 -13.55 -1.30 16.18
C VAL A 109 -13.67 -0.73 17.59
N ARG A 110 -14.29 -1.51 18.48
CA ARG A 110 -14.18 -1.28 19.92
C ARG A 110 -13.09 -2.18 20.46
N LEU A 111 -11.94 -1.59 20.81
CA LEU A 111 -10.82 -2.30 21.45
C LEU A 111 -11.26 -3.09 22.70
N SER A 112 -12.28 -2.62 23.41
CA SER A 112 -12.87 -3.29 24.59
C SER A 112 -13.64 -4.58 24.26
N LYS A 113 -14.00 -4.80 22.99
CA LYS A 113 -14.69 -6.02 22.52
C LYS A 113 -13.77 -6.98 21.78
N VAL A 114 -12.46 -6.70 21.74
CA VAL A 114 -11.48 -7.57 21.11
C VAL A 114 -11.32 -8.80 22.01
N PRO A 115 -11.68 -10.01 21.55
CA PRO A 115 -11.67 -11.22 22.38
C PRO A 115 -10.25 -11.62 22.80
N SER A 116 -9.26 -11.38 21.95
CA SER A 116 -7.86 -11.72 22.21
C SER A 116 -6.92 -10.60 21.82
N ARG A 117 -6.12 -10.11 22.77
CA ARG A 117 -5.01 -9.18 22.50
C ARG A 117 -3.97 -9.76 21.56
N GLU A 118 -3.89 -11.08 21.48
CA GLU A 118 -3.02 -11.81 20.57
C GLU A 118 -3.38 -11.56 19.10
N SER A 119 -4.68 -11.46 18.78
CA SER A 119 -5.16 -11.12 17.43
C SER A 119 -4.73 -9.72 16.98
N LEU A 120 -4.41 -8.82 17.92
CA LEU A 120 -3.84 -7.49 17.63
C LEU A 120 -2.33 -7.52 17.39
N ARG A 121 -1.67 -8.68 17.54
CA ARG A 121 -0.23 -8.83 17.25
C ARG A 121 0.02 -9.41 15.86
N SER A 122 -1.02 -9.55 15.04
CA SER A 122 -0.96 -10.08 13.68
C SER A 122 -1.83 -9.28 12.71
N THR A 123 -1.35 -9.08 11.49
CA THR A 123 -2.14 -8.45 10.42
C THR A 123 -3.36 -9.29 10.05
N SER A 124 -3.26 -10.61 10.02
CA SER A 124 -4.39 -11.50 9.71
C SER A 124 -5.46 -11.51 10.80
N GLY A 125 -5.04 -11.50 12.07
CA GLY A 125 -5.97 -11.40 13.21
C GLY A 125 -6.67 -10.04 13.26
N LEU A 126 -5.96 -8.98 12.89
CA LEU A 126 -6.52 -7.65 12.75
C LEU A 126 -7.49 -7.54 11.58
N ALA A 127 -7.15 -8.11 10.42
CA ALA A 127 -8.01 -8.14 9.24
C ALA A 127 -9.33 -8.86 9.51
N GLU A 128 -9.27 -9.99 10.21
CA GLU A 128 -10.47 -10.72 10.63
C GLU A 128 -11.36 -9.88 11.55
N LEU A 129 -10.74 -9.20 12.51
CA LEU A 129 -11.47 -8.36 13.45
C LEU A 129 -12.16 -7.18 12.75
N LEU A 130 -11.47 -6.56 11.80
CA LEU A 130 -12.01 -5.48 10.99
C LEU A 130 -13.14 -5.98 10.10
N ASN A 131 -12.96 -7.13 9.44
CA ASN A 131 -14.00 -7.74 8.63
C ASN A 131 -15.28 -7.98 9.44
N VAL A 132 -15.16 -8.65 10.60
CA VAL A 132 -16.31 -8.90 11.50
C VAL A 132 -16.95 -7.58 11.96
N ALA A 133 -16.16 -6.55 12.27
CA ALA A 133 -16.68 -5.25 12.66
C ALA A 133 -17.45 -4.55 11.53
N ILE A 134 -16.93 -4.62 10.29
CA ILE A 134 -17.54 -4.08 9.08
C ILE A 134 -18.84 -4.81 8.77
N SER A 135 -18.81 -6.15 8.71
CA SER A 135 -20.01 -6.97 8.46
C SER A 135 -21.08 -6.71 9.52
N LYS A 136 -20.69 -6.56 10.79
CA LYS A 136 -21.62 -6.25 11.87
C LYS A 136 -22.23 -4.85 11.72
N LYS A 137 -21.43 -3.84 11.35
CA LYS A 137 -21.91 -2.47 11.14
C LYS A 137 -22.89 -2.41 9.97
N GLN A 138 -22.64 -3.16 8.90
CA GLN A 138 -23.54 -3.29 7.75
C GLN A 138 -24.82 -4.06 8.10
N GLY A 139 -24.71 -5.14 8.87
CA GLY A 139 -25.87 -5.94 9.30
C GLY A 139 -26.81 -5.23 10.28
N THR A 140 -26.33 -4.21 11.01
CA THR A 140 -27.17 -3.37 11.88
C THR A 140 -27.96 -2.29 11.14
N GLY A 141 -27.78 -2.15 9.82
CA GLY A 141 -28.53 -1.22 8.97
C GLY A 141 -29.77 -1.85 8.33
N LYS A 142 -30.57 -2.63 9.08
CA LYS A 142 -31.86 -3.12 8.58
C LYS A 142 -33.00 -2.32 9.24
N PRO A 143 -33.90 -1.68 8.45
CA PRO A 143 -35.03 -0.91 8.95
C PRO A 143 -36.04 -1.78 9.72
#